data_AF-A0A1G3AHT8-F1
#
_entry.id   AF-A0A1G3AHT8-F1
#
_cell.length_a   1.000
_cell.length_b   1.000
_cell.length_c   1.000
_cell.angle_alpha   90.00
_cell.angle_beta   90.00
_cell.angle_gamma   90.00
#
_symmetry.space_group_name_H-M   'P 1'
#
loop_
_entity.id
_entity.type
_entity.pdbx_description
1 polymer ?
#
loop_
_entity_poly.entity_id
_entity_poly.type
_entity_poly.pdbx_seq_one_letter_code
_entity_poly.pdbx_strand_id
1 'polypeptide(L)'
;MYKIPDMECRVVHGTANPEGWAYEQPALDLLAKVGFDGSFRDVEIRCPATDGNPLMEVFRAPRLQRCCCTLAELPTTLKEVWAARRQTIARLEAGETPPIFDGKWTWARVDKPFFDVEGQ
;
A
#
# COMPACT_ATOMS: atom_id res chain seq x y z
N MET A 1 6.87 -13.30 11.90
CA MET A 1 7.62 -12.18 12.52
C MET A 1 8.54 -11.63 11.45
N TYR A 2 8.26 -10.43 10.93
CA TYR A 2 9.05 -9.83 9.85
C TYR A 2 10.38 -9.33 10.43
N LYS A 3 11.50 -9.89 9.97
CA LYS A 3 12.85 -9.39 10.25
C LYS A 3 13.20 -8.39 9.15
N ILE A 4 13.30 -7.11 9.50
CA ILE A 4 13.85 -6.08 8.61
C ILE A 4 15.34 -5.98 8.98
N PRO A 5 16.27 -6.30 8.07
CA PRO A 5 17.70 -6.21 8.35
C PRO A 5 18.08 -4.79 8.83
N ASP A 6 19.01 -4.72 9.78
CA ASP A 6 19.65 -3.49 10.29
C ASP A 6 18.82 -2.50 11.13
N MET A 7 17.67 -2.90 11.69
CA MET A 7 16.98 -2.07 12.69
C MET A 7 16.32 -2.88 13.79
N GLU A 8 16.75 -2.64 15.04
CA GLU A 8 15.94 -2.92 16.21
C GLU A 8 14.70 -2.00 16.20
N CYS A 9 13.63 -2.46 15.56
CA CYS A 9 12.35 -1.76 15.54
C CYS A 9 11.19 -2.75 15.67
N ARG A 10 10.07 -2.24 16.16
CA ARG A 10 8.78 -2.90 16.11
C ARG A 10 8.07 -2.44 14.84
N VAL A 11 7.39 -3.38 14.18
CA VAL A 11 6.51 -3.07 13.05
C VAL A 11 5.08 -3.03 13.58
N VAL A 12 4.43 -1.89 13.42
CA VAL A 12 2.98 -1.76 13.63
C VAL A 12 2.32 -1.87 12.28
N HIS A 13 1.56 -2.95 12.10
CA HIS A 13 0.75 -3.18 10.92
C HIS A 13 -0.68 -2.73 11.19
N GLY A 14 -1.15 -1.78 10.41
CA GLY A 14 -2.54 -1.33 10.42
C GLY A 14 -3.21 -1.69 9.11
N THR A 15 -4.49 -2.04 9.16
CA THR A 15 -5.28 -2.34 7.98
C THR A 15 -6.61 -1.60 8.06
N ALA A 16 -7.16 -1.22 6.91
CA ALA A 16 -8.42 -0.49 6.86
C ALA A 16 -9.29 -0.95 5.68
N ASN A 17 -10.59 -1.03 5.96
CA ASN A 17 -11.64 -1.24 4.98
C ASN A 17 -12.62 -0.06 5.06
N PRO A 18 -12.93 0.60 3.93
CA PRO A 18 -14.00 1.59 3.90
C PRO A 18 -15.34 0.91 4.16
N GLU A 19 -16.33 1.71 4.55
CA GLU A 19 -17.71 1.24 4.65
C GLU A 19 -18.17 0.62 3.32
N GLY A 20 -18.87 -0.52 3.39
CA GLY A 20 -19.37 -1.23 2.22
C GLY A 20 -18.32 -2.07 1.47
N TRP A 21 -17.09 -2.17 1.96
CA TRP A 21 -16.09 -3.07 1.38
C TRP A 21 -16.53 -4.53 1.48
N ALA A 22 -16.58 -5.22 0.35
CA ALA A 22 -17.19 -6.55 0.23
C ALA A 22 -16.29 -7.71 0.65
N TYR A 23 -15.03 -7.46 0.99
CA TYR A 23 -14.02 -8.49 1.23
C TYR A 23 -13.44 -8.40 2.64
N GLU A 24 -13.07 -9.55 3.19
CA GLU A 24 -12.34 -9.60 4.46
C GLU A 24 -10.92 -9.02 4.31
N GLN A 25 -10.32 -9.19 3.12
CA GLN A 25 -8.99 -8.66 2.85
C GLN A 25 -9.00 -7.14 2.82
N PRO A 26 -7.97 -6.50 3.40
CA PRO A 26 -7.95 -5.06 3.52
C PRO A 26 -7.82 -4.34 2.18
N ALA A 27 -8.55 -3.23 2.04
CA ALA A 27 -8.42 -2.33 0.91
C ALA A 27 -7.17 -1.44 1.02
N LEU A 28 -6.72 -1.17 2.25
CA LEU A 28 -5.54 -0.39 2.59
C LEU A 28 -4.73 -1.10 3.67
N ASP A 29 -3.42 -1.19 3.46
CA ASP A 29 -2.46 -1.62 4.47
C ASP A 29 -1.49 -0.49 4.79
N LEU A 30 -1.08 -0.38 6.06
CA LEU A 30 -0.01 0.50 6.49
C LEU A 30 1.00 -0.22 7.37
N LEU A 31 2.27 0.14 7.20
CA LEU A 31 3.38 -0.40 7.97
C LEU A 31 4.16 0.77 8.57
N ALA A 32 4.03 0.94 9.88
CA ALA A 32 4.81 1.92 10.64
C ALA A 32 5.97 1.22 11.33
N LYS A 33 7.18 1.78 11.20
CA LYS A 33 8.36 1.32 11.92
C LYS A 33 8.55 2.18 13.17
N VAL A 34 8.57 1.53 14.33
CA VAL A 34 8.66 2.18 15.65
C VAL A 34 9.92 1.71 16.36
N GLY A 35 10.79 2.65 16.74
CA GLY A 35 11.97 2.35 17.55
C GLY A 35 11.61 1.84 18.94
N PHE A 36 12.51 1.12 19.60
CA PHE A 36 12.30 0.70 21.01
C PHE A 36 12.28 1.89 21.99
N ASP A 37 12.78 3.04 21.57
CA ASP A 37 12.67 4.34 22.25
C ASP A 37 11.31 5.03 22.04
N GLY A 38 10.41 4.44 21.25
CA GLY A 38 9.11 5.01 20.91
C GLY A 38 9.12 6.01 19.75
N SER A 39 10.27 6.23 19.10
CA SER A 39 10.35 7.09 17.92
C SER A 39 9.63 6.45 16.72
N PHE A 40 8.87 7.25 15.99
CA PHE A 40 8.25 6.83 14.73
C PHE A 40 9.12 7.26 13.56
N ARG A 41 9.27 6.38 12.59
CA ARG A 41 9.76 6.74 11.25
C ARG A 41 8.57 6.87 10.29
N ASP A 42 8.87 6.83 9.00
CA ASP A 42 7.87 6.86 7.95
C ASP A 42 6.89 5.69 8.07
N VAL A 43 5.63 6.00 7.75
CA VAL A 43 4.55 5.05 7.56
C VAL A 43 4.45 4.75 6.08
N GLU A 44 4.70 3.50 5.71
CA GLU A 44 4.48 3.01 4.35
C GLU A 44 2.99 2.68 4.17
N ILE A 45 2.37 3.17 3.10
CA ILE A 45 0.97 2.90 2.74
C ILE A 45 0.97 2.04 1.47
N ARG A 46 0.14 0.99 1.49
CA ARG A 46 -0.07 0.08 0.36
C ARG A 46 -1.54 0.05 0.00
N CYS A 47 -1.81 0.14 -1.29
CA CYS A 47 -3.16 0.14 -1.82
C CYS A 47 -3.18 -0.50 -3.22
N PRO A 48 -3.97 -1.57 -3.44
CA PRO A 48 -4.23 -2.07 -4.78
C PRO A 48 -5.35 -1.26 -5.45
N ALA A 49 -5.16 -0.93 -6.72
CA ALA A 49 -6.17 -0.31 -7.58
C ALA A 49 -7.10 -1.38 -8.15
N THR A 50 -7.98 -1.94 -7.33
CA THR A 50 -9.00 -2.92 -7.73
C THR A 50 -10.19 -2.94 -6.78
N ASP A 51 -11.41 -2.93 -7.32
CA ASP A 51 -12.65 -3.19 -6.56
C ASP A 51 -12.98 -4.69 -6.43
N GLY A 52 -12.12 -5.57 -6.97
CA GLY A 52 -12.20 -7.01 -6.77
C GLY A 52 -11.52 -7.47 -5.47
N ASN A 53 -11.56 -8.78 -5.20
CA ASN A 53 -10.89 -9.36 -4.03
C ASN A 53 -9.37 -9.11 -4.11
N PRO A 54 -8.76 -8.37 -3.15
CA PRO A 54 -7.33 -8.06 -3.18
C PRO A 54 -6.40 -9.28 -3.24
N LEU A 55 -6.83 -10.43 -2.68
CA LEU A 55 -6.05 -11.67 -2.72
C LEU A 55 -6.02 -12.27 -4.12
N MET A 56 -7.15 -12.25 -4.82
CA MET A 56 -7.27 -12.79 -6.18
C MET A 56 -6.55 -11.88 -7.20
N GLU A 57 -6.50 -10.59 -6.90
CA GLU A 57 -5.94 -9.57 -7.78
C GLU A 57 -4.48 -9.22 -7.48
N VAL A 58 -3.82 -9.95 -6.56
CA VAL A 58 -2.47 -9.65 -6.06
C VAL A 58 -1.42 -9.41 -7.16
N PHE A 59 -1.52 -10.13 -8.29
CA PHE A 59 -0.60 -10.01 -9.44
C PHE A 59 -1.17 -9.21 -10.63
N ARG A 60 -2.46 -8.88 -10.59
CA ARG A 60 -3.17 -8.27 -11.73
C ARG A 60 -3.42 -6.79 -11.51
N ALA A 61 -3.85 -6.44 -10.30
CA ALA A 61 -4.11 -5.08 -9.90
C ALA A 61 -2.80 -4.31 -9.70
N PRO A 62 -2.67 -3.11 -10.29
CA PRO A 62 -1.58 -2.21 -9.95
C PRO A 62 -1.64 -1.84 -8.48
N ARG A 63 -0.47 -1.70 -7.86
CA ARG A 63 -0.32 -1.26 -6.48
C ARG A 63 0.39 0.06 -6.42
N LEU A 64 0.00 0.85 -5.43
CA LEU A 64 0.68 2.07 -5.04
C LEU A 64 2.16 1.78 -4.72
N GLN A 65 3.06 2.48 -5.39
CA GLN A 65 4.51 2.31 -5.22
C GLN A 65 5.09 3.36 -4.28
N ARG A 66 5.88 2.91 -3.30
CA ARG A 66 6.73 3.76 -2.43
C ARG A 66 6.01 4.96 -1.79
N CYS A 67 4.76 4.79 -1.37
CA CYS A 67 4.05 5.83 -0.64
C CYS A 67 4.46 5.79 0.84
N CYS A 68 5.25 6.78 1.26
CA CYS A 68 5.67 6.98 2.64
C CYS A 68 5.21 8.36 3.13
N CYS A 69 4.81 8.46 4.39
CA CYS A 69 4.48 9.73 5.04
C CYS A 69 4.79 9.69 6.54
N THR A 70 4.82 10.85 7.20
CA THR A 70 4.94 10.89 8.66
C THR A 70 3.62 10.49 9.33
N LEU A 71 3.67 10.10 10.61
CA LEU A 71 2.45 9.78 11.37
C LEU A 71 1.46 10.97 11.44
N ALA A 72 1.97 12.21 11.44
CA ALA A 72 1.14 13.42 11.46
C ALA A 72 0.38 13.63 10.13
N GLU A 73 0.98 13.24 9.01
CA GLU A 73 0.40 13.38 7.67
C GLU A 73 -0.53 12.21 7.30
N LEU A 74 -0.42 11.08 8.01
CA LEU A 74 -1.12 9.84 7.73
C LEU A 74 -2.62 10.01 7.44
N PRO A 75 -3.41 10.76 8.23
CA PRO A 75 -4.85 10.92 7.95
C PRO A 75 -5.13 11.59 6.61
N THR A 76 -4.31 12.56 6.20
CA THR A 76 -4.45 13.25 4.92
C THR A 76 -4.01 12.33 3.78
N THR A 77 -2.85 11.68 3.92
CA THR A 77 -2.31 10.78 2.90
C THR A 77 -3.27 9.62 2.62
N LEU A 78 -3.89 9.01 3.64
CA LEU A 78 -4.86 7.93 3.45
C LEU A 78 -6.08 8.37 2.63
N LYS A 79 -6.61 9.58 2.88
CA LYS A 79 -7.75 10.13 2.12
C LYS A 79 -7.40 10.35 0.65
N GLU A 80 -6.22 10.92 0.40
CA GLU A 80 -5.75 11.19 -0.95
C GLU A 80 -5.44 9.89 -1.72
N VAL A 81 -4.78 8.92 -1.08
CA VAL A 81 -4.52 7.60 -1.68
C VAL A 81 -5.83 6.91 -2.05
N TRP A 82 -6.83 6.96 -1.17
CA TRP A 82 -8.15 6.39 -1.46
C TRP A 82 -8.85 7.07 -2.64
N ALA A 83 -8.73 8.40 -2.76
CA ALA A 83 -9.25 9.13 -3.90
C ALA A 83 -8.51 8.77 -5.20
N ALA A 84 -7.17 8.74 -5.17
CA ALA A 84 -6.31 8.38 -6.29
C ALA A 84 -6.57 6.96 -6.79
N ARG A 85 -6.76 6.00 -5.87
CA ARG A 85 -7.13 4.60 -6.21
C ARG A 85 -8.34 4.55 -7.15
N ARG A 86 -9.41 5.29 -6.85
CA ARG A 86 -10.63 5.31 -7.68
C ARG A 86 -10.36 5.87 -9.08
N GLN A 87 -9.53 6.91 -9.18
CA GLN A 87 -9.13 7.48 -10.46
C GLN A 87 -8.29 6.48 -11.27
N THR A 88 -7.36 5.78 -10.62
CA THR A 88 -6.55 4.75 -11.27
C THR A 88 -7.40 3.59 -11.78
N ILE A 89 -8.41 3.14 -11.01
CA ILE A 89 -9.35 2.10 -11.48
C ILE A 89 -10.08 2.56 -12.76
N ALA A 90 -10.64 3.77 -12.76
CA ALA A 90 -11.31 4.31 -13.95
C ALA A 90 -10.39 4.40 -15.18
N ARG A 91 -9.11 4.73 -14.99
CA ARG A 91 -8.10 4.75 -16.07
C ARG A 91 -7.81 3.35 -16.62
N LEU A 92 -7.73 2.34 -15.74
CA LEU A 92 -7.56 0.94 -16.14
C LEU A 92 -8.78 0.44 -16.93
N GLU A 93 -9.99 0.78 -16.50
CA GLU A 93 -11.24 0.45 -17.20
C GLU A 93 -11.33 1.15 -18.56
N ALA A 94 -10.78 2.36 -18.68
CA ALA A 94 -10.63 3.07 -19.95
C ALA A 94 -9.51 2.48 -20.86
N GLY A 95 -8.81 1.45 -20.41
CA GLY A 95 -7.82 0.71 -21.21
C GLY A 95 -6.37 1.17 -21.03
N GLU A 96 -6.08 2.05 -20.07
CA GLU A 96 -4.70 2.42 -19.77
C GLU A 96 -3.92 1.26 -19.15
N THR A 97 -2.63 1.16 -19.46
CA THR A 97 -1.76 0.08 -18.97
C THR A 97 -0.78 0.59 -17.90
N PRO A 98 -0.57 -0.16 -16.81
CA PRO A 98 0.46 0.14 -15.82
C PRO A 98 1.88 0.11 -16.43
N PRO A 99 2.83 0.92 -15.93
CA PRO A 99 2.69 1.81 -14.78
C PRO A 99 1.90 3.09 -15.10
N ILE A 100 1.03 3.49 -14.17
CA ILE A 100 0.23 4.72 -14.26
C ILE A 100 0.78 5.73 -13.25
N PHE A 101 1.15 6.93 -13.71
CA PHE A 101 1.44 8.06 -12.84
C PHE A 101 0.21 8.96 -12.75
N ASP A 102 -0.26 9.27 -11.54
CA ASP A 102 -1.47 10.08 -11.29
C ASP A 102 -1.17 11.56 -10.99
N GLY A 103 0.09 11.98 -11.15
CA GLY A 103 0.56 13.33 -10.78
C GLY A 103 1.25 13.38 -9.42
N LYS A 104 1.07 12.36 -8.56
CA LYS A 104 1.71 12.27 -7.25
C LYS A 104 2.36 10.91 -7.00
N TRP A 105 1.70 9.83 -7.37
CA TRP A 105 2.13 8.46 -7.14
C TRP A 105 2.17 7.63 -8.41
N THR A 106 3.02 6.62 -8.37
CA THR A 106 3.11 5.59 -9.40
C THR A 106 2.33 4.36 -8.97
N TRP A 107 1.51 3.85 -9.86
CA TRP A 107 0.73 2.62 -9.71
C TRP A 107 1.25 1.59 -10.70
N ALA A 108 1.84 0.51 -10.20
CA ALA A 108 2.48 -0.51 -11.04
C ALA A 108 2.06 -1.92 -10.61
N ARG A 109 2.03 -2.86 -11.55
CA ARG A 109 1.88 -4.28 -11.21
C ARG A 109 3.11 -4.74 -10.45
N VAL A 110 2.92 -5.74 -9.59
CA VAL A 110 4.04 -6.35 -8.89
C VAL A 110 4.64 -7.41 -9.80
N ASP A 111 5.88 -7.22 -10.23
CA ASP A 111 6.57 -8.17 -11.13
C ASP A 111 6.93 -9.50 -10.43
N LYS A 112 7.00 -9.49 -9.09
CA LYS A 112 7.20 -10.66 -8.21
C LYS A 112 6.46 -10.48 -6.88
N PRO A 113 6.00 -11.54 -6.22
CA PRO A 113 5.53 -11.42 -4.85
C PRO A 113 6.66 -10.87 -3.96
N PHE A 114 6.35 -9.94 -3.04
CA PHE A 114 7.28 -9.43 -2.03
C PHE A 114 7.78 -10.49 -1.02
N PHE A 115 7.54 -11.79 -1.28
CA PHE A 115 7.95 -12.92 -0.43
C PHE A 115 9.39 -13.38 -0.67
N ASP A 116 10.13 -12.77 -1.60
CA ASP A 116 11.59 -12.94 -1.65
C ASP A 116 12.23 -12.12 -0.52
N VAL A 117 12.25 -12.73 0.67
CA VAL A 117 13.31 -12.49 1.64
C VAL A 117 14.58 -13.05 1.00
N GLU A 118 15.36 -12.21 0.31
CA GLU A 118 16.73 -12.58 -0.03
C GLU A 118 17.51 -12.67 1.28
N GLY A 119 17.50 -13.87 1.85
CA GLY A 119 18.62 -14.36 2.63
C GLY A 119 19.68 -14.82 1.65
N GLN A 120 20.70 -13.98 1.47
CA GLN A 120 22.10 -14.39 1.29
C GLN A 120 23.02 -13.20 1.56
#